data_AF-A0AAJ1VYA0-F1
#
_entry.id   AF-A0AAJ1VYA0-F1
#
_cell.length_a   1.000
_cell.length_b   1.000
_cell.length_c   1.000
_cell.angle_alpha   90.00
_cell.angle_beta   90.00
_cell.angle_gamma   90.00
#
_symmetry.space_group_name_H-M   'P 1'
#
loop_
_entity.id
_entity.type
_entity.pdbx_description
1 polymer ?
#
loop_
_entity_poly.entity_id
_entity_poly.type
_entity_poly.pdbx_seq_one_letter_code
_entity_poly.pdbx_strand_id
1 'polypeptide(L)'
;MSRPRKGDLSSHWTLDPGTAFLNHGSFGATPSVILEEQSRFRALMENDPVRFFEREYLGLWDEARRTLSEFLSADINGMTFVSNATQGVNTVLRSLQLQP
;
A
#
# COMPACT_ATOMS: atom_id res chain seq x y z
N MET A 1 1.15 35.29 8.01
CA MET A 1 2.06 34.18 8.39
C MET A 1 2.62 33.57 7.14
N SER A 2 3.92 33.29 7.08
CA SER A 2 4.54 32.54 5.98
C SER A 2 4.19 31.04 6.10
N ARG A 3 4.07 30.35 4.97
CA ARG A 3 3.83 28.89 4.96
C ARG A 3 5.10 28.15 5.39
N PRO A 4 4.98 26.97 6.04
CA PRO A 4 6.13 26.11 6.32
C PRO A 4 6.89 25.74 5.03
N ARG A 5 8.21 25.63 5.13
CA ARG A 5 9.05 25.16 4.03
C ARG A 5 8.81 23.66 3.78
N LYS A 6 8.70 23.27 2.51
CA LYS A 6 8.63 21.84 2.11
C LYS A 6 10.00 21.17 2.29
N GLY A 7 10.00 19.90 2.71
CA GLY A 7 11.22 19.10 2.82
C GLY A 7 11.84 18.77 1.46
N ASP A 8 13.11 18.37 1.47
CA ASP A 8 13.90 18.14 0.24
C ASP A 8 13.34 17.02 -0.64
N LEU A 9 12.62 16.06 -0.03
CA LEU A 9 11.99 14.95 -0.76
C LEU A 9 10.63 15.31 -1.37
N SER A 10 10.10 16.52 -1.14
CA SER A 10 8.72 16.88 -1.53
C SER A 10 8.44 16.77 -3.03
N SER A 11 9.48 16.84 -3.88
CA SER A 11 9.38 16.64 -5.34
C SER A 11 8.91 15.23 -5.74
N HIS A 12 9.04 14.24 -4.87
CA HIS A 12 8.55 12.89 -5.12
C HIS A 12 7.03 12.75 -4.97
N TRP A 13 6.32 13.78 -4.51
CA TRP A 13 4.86 13.77 -4.40
C TRP A 13 4.23 14.77 -5.34
N THR A 14 3.13 14.39 -5.98
CA THR A 14 2.35 15.25 -6.88
C THR A 14 1.36 16.15 -6.12
N LEU A 15 1.69 16.53 -4.89
CA LEU A 15 0.86 17.43 -4.08
C LEU A 15 0.87 18.84 -4.66
N ASP A 16 -0.25 19.54 -4.53
CA ASP A 16 -0.38 20.93 -4.98
C ASP A 16 0.79 21.81 -4.46
N PRO A 17 1.56 22.46 -5.37
CA PRO A 17 2.63 23.39 -5.01
C PRO A 17 2.18 24.49 -4.05
N GLY A 18 0.93 24.96 -4.17
CA GLY A 18 0.32 25.99 -3.33
C GLY A 18 -0.15 25.51 -1.96
N THR A 19 -0.15 24.20 -1.70
CA THR A 19 -0.63 23.63 -0.45
C THR A 19 0.52 23.21 0.46
N ALA A 20 0.50 23.68 1.72
CA ALA A 20 1.31 23.10 2.79
C ALA A 20 0.51 21.94 3.41
N PHE A 21 0.75 20.72 2.92
CA PHE A 21 -0.01 19.54 3.34
C PHE A 21 0.51 19.02 4.69
N LEU A 22 -0.17 19.40 5.78
CA LEU A 22 0.26 19.12 7.15
C LEU A 22 -0.37 17.85 7.76
N ASN A 23 -1.34 17.24 7.07
CA ASN A 23 -2.09 16.08 7.58
C ASN A 23 -1.87 14.83 6.70
N HIS A 24 -0.62 14.40 6.57
CA HIS A 24 -0.29 13.17 5.85
C HIS A 24 -0.82 11.91 6.56
N GLY A 25 -0.91 11.94 7.89
CA GLY A 25 -1.34 10.79 8.70
C GLY A 25 -2.80 10.36 8.53
N SER A 26 -3.66 11.15 7.86
CA SER A 26 -5.06 10.77 7.65
C SER A 26 -5.23 9.81 6.47
N PHE A 27 -4.88 10.24 5.26
CA PHE A 27 -5.05 9.47 4.02
C PHE A 27 -3.72 9.17 3.31
N GLY A 28 -2.64 9.85 3.71
CA GLY A 28 -1.37 9.80 3.02
C GLY A 28 -1.34 10.56 1.69
N ALA A 29 -0.19 10.42 1.02
CA ALA A 29 0.02 10.76 -0.36
C ALA A 29 1.09 9.79 -0.89
N THR A 30 0.85 9.20 -2.05
CA THR A 30 1.73 8.19 -2.65
C THR A 30 2.81 8.89 -3.48
N PRO A 31 4.10 8.53 -3.34
CA PRO A 31 5.15 9.05 -4.21
C PRO A 31 4.91 8.71 -5.69
N SER A 32 5.35 9.57 -6.61
CA SER A 32 5.15 9.43 -8.06
C SER A 32 5.68 8.10 -8.61
N VAL A 33 6.86 7.67 -8.16
CA VAL A 33 7.45 6.39 -8.56
C VAL A 33 6.58 5.18 -8.20
N ILE A 34 5.84 5.26 -7.08
CA ILE A 34 4.92 4.20 -6.67
C ILE A 34 3.61 4.27 -7.48
N LEU A 35 3.14 5.47 -7.84
CA LEU A 35 1.99 5.65 -8.74
C LEU A 35 2.28 5.11 -10.15
N GLU A 36 3.49 5.31 -10.65
CA GLU A 36 3.96 4.76 -11.93
C GLU A 36 3.93 3.22 -11.89
N GLU A 37 4.43 2.62 -10.82
CA GLU A 37 4.43 1.16 -10.66
C GLU A 37 3.01 0.58 -10.53
N GLN A 38 2.12 1.26 -9.79
CA GLN A 38 0.70 0.91 -9.76
C GLN A 38 0.06 0.96 -11.15
N SER A 39 0.41 1.96 -11.95
CA SER A 39 -0.08 2.11 -13.33
C SER A 39 0.46 1.00 -14.23
N ARG A 40 1.73 0.59 -14.04
CA ARG A 40 2.34 -0.53 -14.75
C ARG A 40 1.63 -1.85 -14.45
N PHE A 41 1.36 -2.17 -13.18
CA PHE A 41 0.60 -3.38 -12.82
C PHE A 41 -0.83 -3.37 -13.37
N ARG A 42 -1.49 -2.20 -13.37
CA ARG A 42 -2.81 -2.07 -14.00
C ARG A 42 -2.75 -2.35 -15.50
N ALA A 43 -1.77 -1.80 -16.21
CA ALA A 43 -1.58 -2.05 -17.63
C ALA A 43 -1.30 -3.54 -17.92
N LEU A 44 -0.49 -4.21 -17.09
CA LEU A 44 -0.25 -5.65 -17.22
C LEU A 44 -1.54 -6.47 -17.04
N MET A 45 -2.31 -6.17 -16.01
CA MET A 45 -3.58 -6.83 -15.73
C MET A 45 -4.59 -6.64 -16.87
N GLU A 46 -4.72 -5.43 -17.41
CA GLU A 46 -5.66 -5.14 -18.52
C GLU A 46 -5.19 -5.73 -19.86
N ASN A 47 -3.88 -5.91 -20.06
CA ASN A 47 -3.34 -6.46 -21.30
C ASN A 47 -3.67 -7.95 -21.48
N ASP A 48 -3.68 -8.73 -20.39
CA ASP A 48 -4.12 -10.15 -20.40
C ASP A 48 -4.58 -10.56 -18.99
N PRO A 49 -5.86 -10.34 -18.63
CA PRO A 49 -6.34 -10.56 -17.27
C PRO A 49 -6.32 -12.03 -16.87
N VAL A 50 -6.58 -12.95 -17.80
CA VAL A 50 -6.56 -14.39 -17.49
C VAL A 50 -5.15 -14.80 -17.12
N ARG A 51 -4.16 -14.43 -17.92
CA ARG A 51 -2.76 -14.72 -17.59
C ARG A 51 -2.34 -14.05 -16.28
N PHE A 52 -2.70 -12.78 -16.07
CA PHE A 52 -2.33 -12.05 -14.86
C PHE A 52 -2.85 -12.77 -13.61
N PHE A 53 -4.15 -13.06 -13.54
CA PHE A 53 -4.74 -13.67 -12.35
C PHE A 53 -4.39 -15.15 -12.17
N GLU A 54 -4.35 -15.94 -13.26
CA GLU A 54 -4.10 -17.39 -13.16
C GLU A 54 -2.61 -17.74 -13.02
N ARG A 55 -1.68 -16.86 -13.42
CA ARG A 55 -0.26 -17.21 -13.51
C ARG A 55 0.69 -16.25 -12.82
N GLU A 56 0.42 -14.95 -12.84
CA GLU A 56 1.41 -13.94 -12.42
C GLU A 56 1.14 -13.40 -11.01
N TYR A 57 -0.14 -13.14 -10.70
CA TYR A 57 -0.58 -12.48 -9.47
C TYR A 57 -0.06 -13.14 -8.19
N LEU A 58 -0.14 -14.48 -8.10
CA LEU A 58 0.30 -15.19 -6.88
C LEU A 58 1.80 -15.03 -6.63
N GLY A 59 2.62 -15.09 -7.67
CA GLY A 59 4.07 -14.88 -7.55
C GLY A 59 4.41 -13.45 -7.12
N LEU A 60 3.75 -12.47 -7.72
CA LEU A 60 3.89 -11.05 -7.36
C LEU A 60 3.44 -10.78 -5.91
N TRP A 61 2.37 -11.43 -5.48
CA TRP A 61 1.85 -11.32 -4.12
C TRP A 61 2.82 -11.90 -3.08
N ASP A 62 3.39 -13.07 -3.35
CA ASP A 62 4.36 -13.72 -2.46
C ASP A 62 5.69 -12.95 -2.39
N GLU A 63 6.13 -12.36 -3.50
CA GLU A 63 7.28 -11.45 -3.52
C GLU A 63 7.02 -10.24 -2.61
N ALA A 64 5.88 -9.56 -2.78
CA ALA A 64 5.50 -8.43 -1.94
C ALA A 64 5.42 -8.78 -0.44
N ARG A 65 4.86 -9.95 -0.11
CA ARG A 65 4.83 -10.45 1.28
C ARG A 65 6.24 -10.69 1.82
N ARG A 66 7.13 -11.29 1.03
CA ARG A 66 8.52 -11.55 1.43
C ARG A 66 9.26 -10.25 1.73
N THR A 67 9.22 -9.28 0.81
CA THR A 67 9.87 -7.98 1.00
C THR A 67 9.37 -7.27 2.25
N LEU A 68 8.05 -7.28 2.50
CA LEU A 68 7.50 -6.67 3.70
C LEU A 68 7.88 -7.43 4.98
N SER A 69 7.92 -8.76 4.93
CA SER A 69 8.32 -9.59 6.08
C SER A 69 9.76 -9.30 6.51
N GLU A 70 10.67 -9.12 5.55
CA GLU A 70 12.07 -8.77 5.80
C GLU A 70 12.19 -7.36 6.39
N PHE A 71 11.45 -6.40 5.83
CA PHE A 71 11.41 -5.03 6.36
C PHE A 71 10.91 -4.96 7.81
N LEU A 72 9.89 -5.73 8.15
CA LEU A 72 9.30 -5.76 9.50
C LEU A 72 9.99 -6.75 10.46
N SER A 73 10.94 -7.56 9.98
CA SER A 73 11.50 -8.69 10.73
C SER A 73 10.41 -9.64 11.28
N ALA A 74 9.43 -9.98 10.43
CA ALA A 74 8.26 -10.79 10.77
C ALA A 74 8.27 -12.16 10.05
N ASP A 75 7.53 -13.14 10.58
CA ASP A 75 7.31 -14.43 9.90
C ASP A 75 6.40 -14.24 8.68
N ILE A 76 6.92 -14.57 7.50
CA ILE A 76 6.20 -14.51 6.22
C ILE A 76 4.92 -15.35 6.23
N ASN A 77 4.89 -16.46 6.97
CA ASN A 77 3.72 -17.33 7.07
C ASN A 77 2.64 -16.76 8.01
N GLY A 78 3.02 -15.83 8.89
CA GLY A 78 2.12 -15.16 9.85
C GLY A 78 1.46 -13.89 9.31
N MET A 79 1.63 -13.55 8.03
CA MET A 79 1.16 -12.28 7.47
C MET A 79 0.46 -12.42 6.12
N THR A 80 -0.47 -11.50 5.86
CA THR A 80 -1.17 -11.34 4.58
C THR A 80 -1.56 -9.87 4.38
N PHE A 81 -1.97 -9.50 3.17
CA PHE A 81 -2.50 -8.17 2.91
C PHE A 81 -4.02 -8.13 3.08
N VAL A 82 -4.51 -7.01 3.61
CA VAL A 82 -5.92 -6.62 3.67
C VAL A 82 -6.05 -5.19 3.16
N SER A 83 -7.25 -4.77 2.79
CA SER A 83 -7.51 -3.48 2.16
C SER A 83 -7.24 -2.28 3.09
N ASN A 84 -7.36 -2.45 4.41
CA ASN A 84 -7.07 -1.40 5.40
C ASN A 84 -7.06 -1.94 6.85
N ALA A 85 -6.66 -1.09 7.80
CA ALA A 85 -6.61 -1.42 9.22
C ALA A 85 -7.97 -1.85 9.79
N THR A 86 -9.06 -1.18 9.42
CA THR A 86 -10.42 -1.53 9.89
C THR A 86 -10.82 -2.93 9.46
N GLN A 87 -10.49 -3.33 8.23
CA GLN A 87 -10.72 -4.68 7.75
C GLN A 87 -9.88 -5.68 8.54
N GLY A 88 -8.60 -5.40 8.78
CA GLY A 88 -7.73 -6.28 9.58
C GLY A 88 -8.29 -6.55 10.98
N VAL A 89 -8.70 -5.50 11.69
CA VAL A 89 -9.33 -5.62 13.02
C VAL A 89 -10.62 -6.45 12.93
N ASN A 90 -11.48 -6.18 11.95
CA ASN A 90 -12.73 -6.92 11.78
C ASN A 90 -12.48 -8.40 11.45
N THR A 91 -11.50 -8.73 10.61
CA THR A 91 -11.15 -10.10 10.26
C THR A 91 -10.79 -10.91 11.50
N VAL A 92 -9.95 -10.36 12.39
CA VAL A 92 -9.56 -11.04 13.62
C VAL A 92 -10.74 -11.17 14.57
N LEU A 93 -11.43 -10.07 14.91
CA LEU A 93 -12.52 -10.10 15.89
C LEU A 93 -13.68 -11.00 15.45
N ARG A 94 -13.99 -11.07 14.15
CA ARG A 94 -15.04 -11.94 13.61
C ARG A 94 -14.64 -13.42 13.53
N SER A 95 -13.35 -13.75 13.61
CA SER A 95 -12.87 -15.14 13.63
C SER A 95 -12.89 -15.77 15.03
N LEU A 96 -13.03 -14.96 16.09
CA LEU A 96 -12.97 -15.41 17.47
C LEU A 96 -14.39 -15.64 18.02
N GLN A 97 -14.56 -16.68 18.84
CA GLN A 97 -15.76 -16.89 19.64
C GLN A 97 -15.65 -16.13 20.96
N LEU A 98 -15.91 -14.82 20.92
CA LEU A 98 -15.85 -13.97 22.10
C LEU A 98 -17.00 -14.31 23.06
N GLN A 99 -16.68 -14.45 24.35
CA GLN A 99 -17.66 -14.58 25.42
C GLN A 99 -17.92 -13.22 26.08
N PRO A 100 -19.10 -13.02 26.69
CA PRO A 100 -19.41 -11.80 27.45
C PRO A 100 -18.40 -11.49 28.57
#